data_AF-A0A660PWM0-F1
#
_entry.id   AF-A0A660PWM0-F1
#
_cell.length_a   1.000
_cell.length_b   1.000
_cell.length_c   1.000
_cell.angle_alpha   90.00
_cell.angle_beta   90.00
_cell.angle_gamma   90.00
#
_symmetry.space_group_name_H-M   'P 1'
#
loop_
_entity.id
_entity.type
_entity.pdbx_description
1 polymer ?
#
loop_
_entity_poly.entity_id
_entity_poly.type
_entity_poly.pdbx_seq_one_letter_code
_entity_poly.pdbx_strand_id
1 'polypeptide(L)'
;KIFSRWKMGWFDHVTESEVDQPMGAALMVRREVVDKIGLFDESFGIFFNDVDYCRRVIEAGYKNLYYPEAVIEHFVGGSTRKRKARMILESHRAMFKYFEKYNKSVWGMPILYFWGMVLFISAFIRAGCNKLTRS
;
A
#
# COMPACT_ATOMS: atom_id res chain seq x y z
N LYS A 1 15.23 -15.49 -6.57
CA LYS A 1 14.10 -14.73 -5.96
C LYS A 1 14.42 -13.23 -5.74
N ILE A 2 15.26 -12.59 -6.56
CA ILE A 2 15.61 -11.15 -6.41
C ILE A 2 14.71 -10.29 -7.29
N PHE A 3 14.51 -10.67 -8.55
CA PHE A 3 13.55 -10.01 -9.44
C PHE A 3 12.10 -10.36 -9.04
N SER A 4 11.22 -9.36 -8.99
CA SER A 4 9.79 -9.49 -8.70
C SER A 4 9.43 -10.01 -7.30
N ARG A 5 10.33 -9.93 -6.31
CA ARG A 5 10.06 -10.33 -4.92
C ARG A 5 8.78 -9.73 -4.36
N TRP A 6 8.54 -8.44 -4.61
CA TRP A 6 7.36 -7.73 -4.13
C TRP A 6 6.03 -8.26 -4.69
N LYS A 7 6.03 -8.92 -5.86
CA LYS A 7 4.82 -9.57 -6.41
C LYS A 7 4.66 -11.00 -5.90
N MET A 8 5.72 -11.60 -5.36
CA MET A 8 5.77 -13.01 -4.98
C MET A 8 5.14 -13.93 -6.03
N GLY A 9 5.46 -13.75 -7.33
CA GLY A 9 4.78 -14.47 -8.42
C GLY A 9 4.98 -16.01 -8.44
N TRP A 10 5.78 -16.53 -7.51
CA TRP A 10 6.00 -17.96 -7.26
C TRP A 10 5.23 -18.48 -6.04
N PHE A 11 4.45 -17.62 -5.37
CA PHE A 11 3.69 -18.00 -4.18
C PHE A 11 2.37 -18.63 -4.59
N ASP A 12 2.11 -19.84 -4.09
CA ASP A 12 0.96 -20.67 -4.46
C ASP A 12 -0.33 -20.29 -3.71
N HIS A 13 -0.23 -19.45 -2.69
CA HIS A 13 -1.34 -19.04 -1.81
C HIS A 13 -2.07 -20.20 -1.13
N VAL A 14 -1.47 -21.39 -1.09
CA VAL A 14 -2.00 -22.56 -0.36
C VAL A 14 -1.14 -22.92 0.83
N THR A 15 0.08 -22.42 0.88
CA THR A 15 1.01 -22.59 2.00
C THR A 15 1.08 -21.35 2.86
N GLU A 16 1.27 -21.54 4.17
CA GLU A 16 1.68 -20.45 5.05
C GLU A 16 3.04 -19.91 4.61
N SER A 17 3.15 -18.58 4.55
CA SER A 17 4.41 -17.93 4.20
C SER A 17 4.54 -16.58 4.88
N GLU A 18 5.77 -16.24 5.25
CA GLU A 18 6.13 -14.86 5.53
C GLU A 18 5.99 -14.03 4.25
N VAL A 19 5.37 -12.88 4.38
CA VAL A 19 5.12 -11.93 3.27
C VAL A 19 5.50 -10.53 3.73
N ASP A 20 5.92 -9.66 2.80
CA ASP A 20 6.22 -8.27 3.18
C ASP A 20 4.92 -7.52 3.56
N GLN A 21 3.80 -7.83 2.88
CA GLN A 21 2.49 -7.22 3.08
C GLN A 21 1.36 -8.19 2.63
N PRO A 22 0.49 -8.68 3.54
CA PRO A 22 -0.76 -9.34 3.16
C PRO A 22 -1.86 -8.31 2.82
N MET A 23 -3.01 -8.77 2.31
CA MET A 23 -4.10 -7.85 1.95
C MET A 23 -4.65 -7.13 3.18
N GLY A 24 -4.60 -5.79 3.21
CA GLY A 24 -5.12 -4.98 4.31
C GLY A 24 -6.63 -5.08 4.57
N ALA A 25 -7.38 -5.79 3.71
CA ALA A 25 -8.81 -6.05 3.90
C ALA A 25 -9.12 -6.96 5.10
N ALA A 26 -8.15 -7.80 5.48
CA ALA A 26 -8.26 -8.71 6.60
C ALA A 26 -6.91 -8.88 7.27
N LEU A 27 -6.72 -8.25 8.42
CA LEU A 27 -5.52 -8.35 9.24
C LEU A 27 -5.90 -8.72 10.66
N MET A 28 -5.21 -9.72 11.21
CA MET A 28 -5.25 -10.02 12.64
C MET A 28 -3.88 -9.69 13.22
N VAL A 29 -3.87 -8.90 14.29
CA VAL A 29 -2.64 -8.38 14.89
C VAL A 29 -2.67 -8.65 16.38
N ARG A 30 -1.55 -9.17 16.93
CA ARG A 30 -1.43 -9.37 18.36
C ARG A 30 -1.49 -8.03 19.08
N ARG A 31 -2.15 -8.00 20.25
CA ARG A 31 -2.29 -6.78 21.04
C ARG A 31 -0.95 -6.14 21.38
N GLU A 32 0.05 -6.95 21.75
CA GLU A 32 1.42 -6.48 22.05
C GLU A 32 2.08 -5.73 20.88
N VAL A 33 1.78 -6.11 19.64
CA VAL A 33 2.31 -5.44 18.44
C VAL A 33 1.68 -4.06 18.33
N VAL A 34 0.36 -3.98 18.51
CA VAL A 34 -0.38 -2.71 18.52
C VAL A 34 0.14 -1.78 19.62
N ASP A 35 0.38 -2.30 20.82
CA ASP A 35 0.93 -1.51 21.94
C ASP A 35 2.35 -1.00 21.65
N LYS A 36 3.13 -1.74 20.85
CA LYS A 36 4.51 -1.36 20.50
C LYS A 36 4.62 -0.38 19.32
N ILE A 37 3.82 -0.55 18.26
CA ILE A 37 3.96 0.26 17.02
C ILE A 37 2.81 1.25 16.81
N GLY A 38 1.76 1.19 17.64
CA GLY A 38 0.54 1.97 17.50
C GLY A 38 -0.43 1.42 16.45
N LEU A 39 -1.42 2.24 16.11
CA LEU A 39 -2.43 1.95 15.09
C LEU A 39 -1.94 2.36 13.68
N PHE A 40 -2.83 2.28 12.69
CA PHE A 40 -2.61 2.83 11.36
C PHE A 40 -2.28 4.32 11.45
N ASP A 41 -1.38 4.76 10.57
CA ASP A 41 -1.07 6.18 10.41
C ASP A 41 -2.24 6.82 9.64
N GLU A 42 -3.09 7.56 10.35
CA GLU A 42 -4.31 8.22 9.82
C GLU A 42 -4.03 9.20 8.68
N SER A 43 -2.76 9.57 8.53
CA SER A 43 -2.31 10.45 7.48
C SER A 43 -2.23 9.74 6.11
N PHE A 44 -2.36 8.40 6.08
CA PHE A 44 -2.75 7.60 4.92
C PHE A 44 -4.24 7.27 5.00
N GLY A 45 -5.00 7.63 3.96
CA GLY A 45 -6.43 7.34 3.89
C GLY A 45 -6.70 5.84 3.64
N ILE A 46 -6.84 5.48 2.36
CA ILE A 46 -7.17 4.09 1.95
C ILE A 46 -5.99 3.35 1.32
N PHE A 47 -5.03 4.05 0.75
CA PHE A 47 -3.88 3.46 0.08
C PHE A 47 -2.64 3.64 0.96
N PHE A 48 -1.74 2.64 0.93
CA PHE A 48 -0.47 2.62 1.65
C PHE A 48 -0.58 2.65 3.19
N ASN A 49 -1.78 2.71 3.77
CA ASN A 49 -1.94 2.62 5.23
C ASN A 49 -1.53 1.22 5.74
N ASP A 50 -1.93 0.17 5.04
CA ASP A 50 -1.58 -1.23 5.30
C ASP A 50 -0.12 -1.53 4.96
N VAL A 51 0.40 -0.98 3.86
CA VAL A 51 1.83 -1.06 3.50
C VAL A 51 2.70 -0.47 4.60
N ASP A 52 2.38 0.75 5.07
CA ASP A 52 3.06 1.41 6.18
C ASP A 52 2.99 0.59 7.48
N TYR A 53 1.80 0.09 7.81
CA TYR A 53 1.59 -0.71 9.01
C TYR A 53 2.41 -2.00 8.99
N CYS A 54 2.33 -2.78 7.90
CA CYS A 54 3.07 -4.03 7.72
C CYS A 54 4.59 -3.80 7.77
N ARG A 55 5.07 -2.68 7.22
CA ARG A 55 6.47 -2.29 7.34
C ARG A 55 6.87 -2.00 8.79
N ARG A 56 6.07 -1.23 9.54
CA ARG A 56 6.32 -0.95 10.96
C ARG A 56 6.34 -2.23 11.81
N VAL A 57 5.48 -3.21 11.50
CA VAL A 57 5.50 -4.54 12.14
C VAL A 57 6.86 -5.21 11.94
N ILE A 58 7.38 -5.24 10.71
CA ILE A 58 8.70 -5.81 10.38
C ILE A 58 9.83 -5.04 11.04
N GLU A 59 9.81 -3.70 10.97
CA GLU A 59 10.83 -2.85 11.60
C GLU A 59 10.85 -2.98 13.14
N ALA A 60 9.74 -3.38 13.76
CA ALA A 60 9.65 -3.68 15.19
C ALA A 60 10.10 -5.10 15.58
N GLY A 61 10.57 -5.89 14.61
CA GLY A 61 11.12 -7.24 14.80
C GLY A 61 10.10 -8.38 14.71
N TYR A 62 8.86 -8.09 14.28
CA TYR A 62 7.84 -9.12 14.04
C TYR A 62 7.80 -9.53 12.57
N LYS A 63 6.95 -10.50 12.26
CA LYS A 63 6.74 -11.05 10.92
C LYS A 63 5.29 -10.87 10.51
N ASN A 64 5.06 -10.55 9.23
CA ASN A 64 3.74 -10.67 8.64
C ASN A 64 3.62 -12.05 8.00
N LEU A 65 2.53 -12.76 8.31
CA LEU A 65 2.26 -14.09 7.81
C LEU A 65 0.99 -14.09 6.97
N TYR A 66 1.04 -14.76 5.83
CA TYR A 66 -0.14 -15.19 5.11
C TYR A 66 -0.60 -16.53 5.68
N TYR A 67 -1.89 -16.62 6.03
CA TYR A 67 -2.49 -17.82 6.61
C TYR A 67 -3.63 -18.32 5.69
N PRO A 68 -3.44 -19.43 4.95
CA PRO A 68 -4.36 -19.87 3.90
C PRO A 68 -5.70 -20.39 4.43
N GLU A 69 -5.76 -20.84 5.68
CA GLU A 69 -6.98 -21.42 6.25
C GLU A 69 -7.99 -20.34 6.70
N ALA A 70 -7.56 -19.10 6.92
CA ALA A 70 -8.46 -17.99 7.22
C ALA A 70 -8.96 -17.34 5.92
N VAL A 71 -10.17 -17.72 5.50
CA VAL A 71 -10.79 -17.23 4.27
C VAL A 71 -11.83 -16.15 4.58
N ILE A 72 -11.70 -14.99 3.92
CA ILE A 72 -12.63 -13.86 4.02
C ILE A 72 -12.98 -13.38 2.61
N GLU A 73 -14.28 -13.20 2.35
CA GLU A 73 -14.75 -12.64 1.08
C GLU A 73 -14.64 -11.10 1.09
N HIS A 74 -13.91 -10.55 0.11
CA HIS A 74 -13.73 -9.10 -0.04
C HIS A 74 -14.34 -8.60 -1.37
N PHE A 75 -15.40 -7.81 -1.25
CA PHE A 75 -16.03 -7.14 -2.39
C PHE A 75 -15.19 -5.98 -2.93
N VAL A 76 -14.30 -6.29 -3.88
CA VAL A 76 -13.31 -5.34 -4.41
C VAL A 76 -13.94 -4.10 -5.02
N GLY A 77 -13.61 -2.95 -4.43
CA GLY A 77 -13.88 -1.64 -5.00
C GLY A 77 -15.20 -0.99 -4.59
N GLY A 78 -15.86 -1.47 -3.54
CA GLY A 78 -17.02 -0.80 -2.95
C GLY A 78 -16.75 0.68 -2.65
N SER A 79 -15.57 0.99 -2.07
CA SER A 79 -15.16 2.35 -1.71
C SER A 79 -14.56 3.16 -2.86
N THR A 80 -14.08 2.49 -3.92
CA THR A 80 -13.27 3.13 -4.98
C THR A 80 -13.96 3.28 -6.33
N ARG A 81 -14.83 2.34 -6.74
CA ARG A 81 -15.44 2.30 -8.08
C ARG A 81 -16.32 3.51 -8.40
N LYS A 82 -16.98 4.09 -7.39
CA LYS A 82 -17.84 5.28 -7.57
C LYS A 82 -17.02 6.56 -7.75
N ARG A 83 -15.80 6.62 -7.22
CA ARG A 83 -14.95 7.83 -7.17
C ARG A 83 -13.58 7.62 -7.83
N LYS A 84 -13.52 6.92 -8.97
CA LYS A 84 -12.25 6.49 -9.59
C LYS A 84 -11.21 7.60 -9.75
N ALA A 85 -11.59 8.76 -10.31
CA ALA A 85 -10.66 9.88 -10.50
C ALA A 85 -10.06 10.38 -9.17
N ARG A 86 -10.89 10.57 -8.13
CA ARG A 86 -10.42 10.93 -6.79
C ARG A 86 -9.49 9.85 -6.22
N MET A 87 -9.87 8.58 -6.34
CA MET A 87 -9.06 7.47 -5.81
C MET A 87 -7.71 7.32 -6.53
N ILE A 88 -7.63 7.64 -7.82
CA ILE A 88 -6.36 7.72 -8.55
C ILE A 88 -5.48 8.79 -7.88
N LEU A 89 -5.99 10.00 -7.67
CA LEU A 89 -5.22 11.07 -7.03
C LEU A 89 -4.81 10.72 -5.59
N GLU A 90 -5.73 10.16 -4.78
CA GLU A 90 -5.42 9.70 -3.42
C GLU A 90 -4.33 8.61 -3.41
N SER A 91 -4.37 7.67 -4.35
CA SER A 91 -3.35 6.62 -4.47
C SER A 91 -1.96 7.20 -4.79
N HIS A 92 -1.86 8.17 -5.69
CA HIS A 92 -0.57 8.81 -6.02
C HIS A 92 -0.08 9.69 -4.88
N ARG A 93 -0.97 10.41 -4.20
CA ARG A 93 -0.64 11.17 -2.99
C ARG A 93 -0.10 10.27 -1.89
N ALA A 94 -0.79 9.16 -1.61
CA ALA A 94 -0.37 8.19 -0.61
C ALA A 94 0.97 7.54 -0.98
N MET A 95 1.17 7.19 -2.26
CA MET A 95 2.44 6.66 -2.76
C MET A 95 3.59 7.64 -2.56
N PHE A 96 3.43 8.89 -2.99
CA PHE A 96 4.46 9.93 -2.82
C PHE A 96 4.81 10.11 -1.34
N LYS A 97 3.78 10.23 -0.50
CA LYS A 97 3.94 10.36 0.96
C LYS A 97 4.65 9.17 1.59
N TYR A 98 4.34 7.95 1.17
CA TYR A 98 5.02 6.76 1.66
C TYR A 98 6.51 6.81 1.30
N PHE A 99 6.86 7.16 0.06
CA PHE A 99 8.25 7.30 -0.33
C PHE A 99 8.95 8.46 0.40
N GLU A 100 8.27 9.59 0.63
CA GLU A 100 8.80 10.71 1.42
C GLU A 100 9.07 10.30 2.87
N LYS A 101 8.12 9.64 3.53
CA LYS A 101 8.23 9.15 4.91
C LYS A 101 9.44 8.23 5.13
N TYR A 102 9.77 7.40 4.14
CA TYR A 102 10.82 6.39 4.24
C TYR A 102 12.10 6.74 3.45
N ASN A 103 12.15 7.90 2.78
CA ASN A 103 13.36 8.38 2.14
C ASN A 103 14.31 8.96 3.19
N LYS A 104 15.36 8.21 3.54
CA LYS A 104 16.37 8.62 4.54
C LYS A 104 17.49 9.50 3.97
N SER A 105 17.49 9.77 2.67
CA SER A 105 18.58 10.49 1.99
C SER A 105 18.17 11.89 1.54
N VAL A 106 18.91 12.91 2.00
CA VAL A 106 18.76 14.30 1.53
C VAL A 106 19.05 14.43 0.04
N TRP A 107 19.95 13.60 -0.50
CA TRP A 107 20.26 13.53 -1.93
C TRP A 107 19.18 12.77 -2.72
N GLY A 108 18.39 11.92 -2.04
CA GLY A 108 17.23 11.26 -2.61
C GLY A 108 16.02 12.19 -2.78
N MET A 109 15.99 13.32 -2.07
CA MET A 109 14.85 14.24 -2.10
C MET A 109 14.63 14.88 -3.48
N PRO A 110 15.63 15.47 -4.17
CA PRO A 110 15.43 16.02 -5.51
C PRO A 110 14.90 14.98 -6.52
N ILE A 111 15.43 13.75 -6.43
CA ILE A 111 14.99 12.62 -7.27
C ILE A 111 13.55 12.26 -6.96
N LEU A 112 13.19 12.16 -5.68
CA LEU A 112 11.83 11.87 -5.24
C LEU A 112 10.84 12.94 -5.73
N TYR A 113 11.16 14.22 -5.59
CA TYR A 113 10.28 15.30 -6.07
C TYR A 113 10.14 15.30 -7.60
N PHE A 114 11.23 15.04 -8.34
CA PHE A 114 11.17 14.92 -9.80
C PHE A 114 10.25 13.76 -10.23
N TRP A 115 10.46 12.56 -9.68
CA TRP A 115 9.59 11.41 -9.98
C TRP A 115 8.18 11.59 -9.43
N GLY A 116 8.03 12.29 -8.30
CA GLY A 116 6.74 12.69 -7.75
C GLY A 116 5.95 13.56 -8.73
N MET A 117 6.59 14.54 -9.35
CA MET A 117 5.97 15.36 -10.40
C MET A 117 5.49 14.49 -11.57
N VAL A 118 6.32 13.58 -12.07
CA VAL A 118 5.94 12.63 -13.15
C VAL A 118 4.76 11.76 -12.73
N LEU A 119 4.77 11.22 -11.51
CA LEU A 119 3.68 10.43 -10.94
C LEU A 119 2.38 11.24 -10.91
N PHE A 120 2.41 12.50 -10.45
CA PHE A 120 1.22 13.34 -10.41
C PHE A 120 0.71 13.73 -11.80
N ILE A 121 1.59 14.04 -12.76
CA ILE A 121 1.20 14.27 -14.16
C ILE A 121 0.45 13.05 -14.70
N SER A 122 1.00 11.84 -14.48
CA SER A 122 0.34 10.60 -14.89
C SER A 122 -1.01 10.40 -14.21
N ALA A 123 -1.14 10.79 -12.94
CA ALA A 123 -2.38 10.72 -12.18
C ALA A 123 -3.46 11.63 -12.77
N PHE A 124 -3.10 12.85 -13.15
CA PHE A 124 -4.00 13.80 -13.80
C PHE A 124 -4.46 13.31 -15.17
N ILE A 125 -3.55 12.80 -16.00
CA ILE A 125 -3.91 12.20 -17.30
C ILE A 125 -4.91 11.06 -17.10
N ARG A 126 -4.60 10.12 -16.19
CA ARG A 126 -5.47 8.96 -15.90
C ARG A 126 -6.82 9.37 -15.30
N ALA A 127 -6.83 10.36 -14.41
CA ALA A 127 -8.07 10.89 -13.84
C ALA A 127 -8.92 11.63 -14.88
N GLY A 128 -8.29 12.36 -15.81
CA GLY A 128 -8.93 13.07 -16.92
C GLY A 128 -9.57 12.11 -17.93
N CYS A 129 -8.83 11.11 -18.42
CA CYS A 129 -9.36 10.08 -19.32
C CYS A 129 -10.55 9.29 -18.71
N ASN A 130 -10.55 9.11 -17.38
CA ASN A 130 -11.64 8.43 -16.67
C ASN A 130 -12.91 9.28 -16.54
N LYS A 131 -12.79 10.62 -16.52
CA LYS A 131 -13.96 11.51 -16.57
C LYS A 131 -14.60 11.52 -17.96
N LEU A 132 -13.79 11.54 -19.03
CA LEU A 132 -14.23 11.57 -20.43
C LEU A 132 -14.94 10.28 -20.88
N THR A 133 -14.64 9.15 -20.26
CA THR A 133 -15.29 7.86 -20.57
C THR A 133 -16.62 7.64 -19.84
N ARG A 134 -17.04 8.61 -19.01
CA ARG A 134 -18.30 8.59 -18.24
C ARG A 134 -19.27 9.72 -18.65
N SER A 135 -18.92 10.54 -19.64
CA SER A 135 -19.80 11.52 -20.31
C SER A 135 -20.28 10.95 -21.64
#